data_AF-A0A4Q2XK98-F1
#
_entry.id   AF-A0A4Q2XK98-F1
#
_cell.length_a   1.000
_cell.length_b   1.000
_cell.length_c   1.000
_cell.angle_alpha   90.00
_cell.angle_beta   90.00
_cell.angle_gamma   90.00
#
_symmetry.space_group_name_H-M   'P 1'
#
loop_
_entity.id
_entity.type
_entity.pdbx_description
1 polymer ?
#
loop_
_entity_poly.entity_id
_entity_poly.type
_entity_poly.pdbx_seq_one_letter_code
_entity_poly.pdbx_strand_id
1 'polypeptide(L)'
;MAVTTIGLNAGERGKMIRVDLYTDTQQPASYDQWADQKFGGHTAPNQLADADFDGDGLSNGNEWRAGTDPKDTSSGLRIVSLGRGADGDSITWESVIGKIYFIEVSADLGKLQPWAAVGGSVTAVNEQSSSTVPRSPGQALRFFRVKVKE
;
A
#
# COMPACT_ATOMS: atom_id res chain seq x y z
N MET A 1 -18.44 -2.81 -7.65
CA MET A 1 -17.65 -2.82 -8.90
C MET A 1 -18.54 -2.39 -10.05
N ALA A 2 -18.37 -1.19 -10.60
CA ALA A 2 -19.10 -0.78 -11.80
C ALA A 2 -18.28 -1.23 -13.01
N VAL A 3 -18.83 -2.16 -13.79
CA VAL A 3 -18.26 -2.52 -15.10
C VAL A 3 -18.91 -1.60 -16.12
N THR A 4 -18.18 -0.61 -16.62
CA THR A 4 -18.65 0.20 -17.75
C THR A 4 -18.43 -0.60 -19.02
N THR A 5 -19.49 -1.18 -19.57
CA THR A 5 -19.47 -1.84 -20.88
C THR A 5 -19.35 -0.80 -21.97
N ILE A 6 -18.23 -0.78 -22.69
CA ILE A 6 -18.07 0.06 -23.89
C ILE A 6 -18.75 -0.66 -25.06
N GLY A 7 -19.86 -0.11 -25.54
CA GLY A 7 -20.51 -0.59 -26.77
C GLY A 7 -19.76 -0.08 -28.00
N LEU A 8 -19.19 -0.98 -28.80
CA LEU A 8 -18.57 -0.64 -30.09
C LEU A 8 -19.59 -0.77 -31.22
N ASN A 9 -19.71 0.25 -32.06
CA ASN A 9 -20.59 0.24 -33.23
C ASN A 9 -19.93 -0.45 -34.45
N ALA A 10 -20.72 -0.71 -35.50
CA ALA A 10 -20.24 -1.45 -36.68
C ALA A 10 -19.06 -0.78 -37.40
N GLY A 11 -18.91 0.54 -37.32
CA GLY A 11 -17.82 1.31 -37.96
C GLY A 11 -16.52 1.35 -37.16
N GLU A 12 -16.54 0.86 -35.93
CA GLU A 12 -15.40 0.75 -35.01
C GLU A 12 -14.79 -0.66 -35.02
N ARG A 13 -15.52 -1.65 -35.55
CA ARG A 13 -15.04 -3.03 -35.69
C ARG A 13 -13.90 -3.09 -36.71
N GLY A 14 -12.79 -3.73 -36.32
CA GLY A 14 -11.62 -3.93 -37.18
C GLY A 14 -10.61 -2.77 -37.22
N LYS A 15 -10.86 -1.69 -36.47
CA LYS A 15 -9.86 -0.62 -36.25
C LYS A 15 -9.05 -0.91 -34.98
N MET A 16 -7.77 -0.57 -34.98
CA MET A 16 -6.99 -0.49 -33.74
C MET A 16 -7.55 0.67 -32.91
N ILE A 17 -8.27 0.35 -31.85
CA ILE A 17 -8.78 1.30 -30.87
C ILE A 17 -7.89 1.20 -29.65
N ARG A 18 -7.27 2.30 -29.24
CA ARG A 18 -6.69 2.40 -27.91
C ARG A 18 -7.85 2.52 -26.93
N VAL A 19 -8.20 1.41 -26.28
CA VAL A 19 -9.14 1.40 -25.17
C VAL A 19 -8.34 1.62 -23.90
N ASP A 20 -8.36 2.85 -23.39
CA ASP A 20 -7.86 3.12 -22.05
C ASP A 20 -8.89 2.56 -21.05
N LEU A 21 -8.72 1.29 -20.68
CA LEU A 21 -9.46 0.67 -19.58
C LEU A 21 -8.98 1.34 -18.29
N TYR A 22 -9.70 2.36 -17.84
CA TYR A 22 -9.44 3.01 -16.57
C TYR A 22 -9.80 2.01 -15.45
N THR A 23 -8.80 1.32 -14.91
CA THR A 23 -8.91 0.80 -13.54
C THR A 23 -8.86 2.02 -12.65
N ASP A 24 -9.90 2.24 -11.86
CA ASP A 24 -9.95 3.23 -10.79
C ASP A 24 -8.59 3.29 -10.08
N THR A 25 -7.82 4.33 -10.38
CA THR A 25 -6.55 4.58 -9.72
C THR A 25 -6.94 5.19 -8.39
N GLN A 26 -7.27 4.31 -7.45
CA GLN A 26 -7.84 4.55 -6.12
C GLN A 26 -7.04 5.50 -5.22
N GLN A 27 -5.96 6.12 -5.71
CA GLN A 27 -5.24 7.16 -5.01
C GLN A 27 -5.37 8.49 -5.78
N PRO A 28 -5.97 9.52 -5.17
CA PRO A 28 -6.05 10.85 -5.75
C PRO A 28 -4.67 11.39 -6.12
N ALA A 29 -4.60 12.19 -7.19
CA ALA A 29 -3.35 12.67 -7.75
C ALA A 29 -2.58 13.64 -6.83
N SER A 30 -3.26 14.27 -5.87
CA SER A 30 -2.63 15.10 -4.84
C SER A 30 -3.21 14.81 -3.45
N TYR A 31 -2.44 15.20 -2.44
CA TYR A 31 -2.90 15.15 -1.05
C TYR A 31 -4.16 15.99 -0.83
N ASP A 32 -4.21 17.22 -1.35
CA ASP A 32 -5.36 18.12 -1.14
C ASP A 32 -6.65 17.53 -1.69
N GLN A 33 -6.61 16.91 -2.88
CA GLN A 33 -7.77 16.23 -3.44
C GLN A 33 -8.24 15.07 -2.57
N TRP A 34 -7.30 14.29 -2.05
CA TRP A 34 -7.60 13.20 -1.13
C TRP A 34 -8.16 13.71 0.20
N ALA A 35 -7.58 14.76 0.76
CA ALA A 35 -8.01 15.37 2.01
C ALA A 35 -9.41 16.00 1.87
N ASP A 36 -9.71 16.66 0.75
CA ASP A 36 -11.06 17.15 0.45
C ASP A 36 -12.08 16.01 0.39
N GLN A 37 -11.72 14.87 -0.21
CA GLN A 37 -12.60 13.69 -0.26
C GLN A 37 -12.79 13.05 1.11
N LYS A 38 -11.72 12.91 1.89
CA LYS A 38 -11.72 12.23 3.19
C LYS A 38 -12.34 13.09 4.28
N PHE A 39 -11.94 14.35 4.39
CA PHE A 39 -12.33 15.23 5.49
C PHE A 39 -13.38 16.29 5.11
N GLY A 40 -13.64 16.52 3.83
CA GLY A 40 -14.46 17.65 3.37
C GLY A 40 -13.70 18.99 3.34
N GLY A 41 -12.37 18.94 3.44
CA GLY A 41 -11.45 20.08 3.45
C GLY A 41 -10.00 19.63 3.71
N HIS A 42 -9.03 20.50 3.45
CA HIS A 42 -7.60 20.21 3.62
C HIS A 42 -6.82 21.30 4.37
N THR A 43 -7.53 22.25 5.00
CA THR A 43 -6.91 23.45 5.59
C THR A 43 -6.93 23.48 7.11
N ALA A 44 -7.75 22.64 7.75
CA ALA A 44 -7.75 22.55 9.21
C ALA A 44 -6.44 21.88 9.69
N PRO A 45 -5.88 22.29 10.84
CA PRO A 45 -4.60 21.75 11.32
C PRO A 45 -4.56 20.23 11.43
N ASN A 46 -5.66 19.57 11.80
CA ASN A 46 -5.73 18.11 11.91
C ASN A 46 -5.93 17.39 10.55
N GLN A 47 -6.15 18.13 9.46
CA GLN A 47 -6.32 17.62 8.10
C GLN A 47 -5.04 17.78 7.27
N LEU A 48 -3.98 18.38 7.84
CA LEU A 48 -2.70 18.56 7.14
C LEU A 48 -1.97 17.23 6.99
N ALA A 49 -1.07 17.14 6.00
CA ALA A 49 -0.39 15.89 5.65
C ALA A 49 0.52 15.35 6.77
N ASP A 50 1.00 16.22 7.65
CA ASP A 50 1.83 15.90 8.81
C ASP A 50 1.01 15.68 10.10
N ALA A 51 -0.28 15.97 10.07
CA ALA A 51 -1.20 15.68 11.16
C ALA A 51 -1.66 14.22 11.12
N ASP A 52 -2.26 13.78 12.23
CA ASP A 52 -2.81 12.45 12.46
C ASP A 52 -4.26 12.67 12.92
N PHE A 53 -5.20 12.53 11.98
CA PHE A 53 -6.59 12.96 12.21
C PHE A 53 -7.32 12.06 13.20
N ASP A 54 -7.08 10.75 13.16
CA ASP A 54 -7.75 9.77 14.02
C ASP A 54 -6.91 9.33 15.23
N GLY A 55 -5.63 9.74 15.30
CA GLY A 55 -4.76 9.54 16.45
C GLY A 55 -4.14 8.15 16.51
N ASP A 56 -4.04 7.45 15.37
CA ASP A 56 -3.54 6.09 15.31
C ASP A 56 -2.00 6.02 15.29
N GLY A 57 -1.31 7.16 15.11
CA GLY A 57 0.14 7.27 15.01
C GLY A 57 0.67 7.30 13.57
N LEU A 58 -0.20 7.25 12.56
CA LEU A 58 0.12 7.47 11.15
C LEU A 58 -0.30 8.88 10.75
N SER A 59 0.60 9.62 10.11
CA SER A 59 0.21 10.91 9.55
C SER A 59 -0.74 10.71 8.36
N ASN A 60 -1.70 11.60 8.18
CA ASN A 60 -2.63 11.64 7.05
C ASN A 60 -1.91 11.48 5.69
N GLY A 61 -0.72 12.07 5.53
CA GLY A 61 0.07 11.94 4.29
C GLY A 61 0.64 10.54 4.05
N ASN A 62 0.94 9.79 5.11
CA ASN A 62 1.32 8.38 5.01
C ASN A 62 0.11 7.52 4.65
N GLU A 63 -1.05 7.83 5.23
CA GLU A 63 -2.30 7.15 4.93
C GLU A 63 -2.76 7.37 3.49
N TRP A 64 -2.65 8.60 2.98
CA TRP A 64 -2.88 8.90 1.56
C TRP A 64 -2.01 8.03 0.64
N ARG A 65 -0.71 7.92 0.94
CA ARG A 65 0.23 7.07 0.18
C ARG A 65 -0.12 5.59 0.29
N ALA A 66 -0.51 5.15 1.48
CA ALA A 66 -0.89 3.77 1.75
C ALA A 66 -2.27 3.41 1.19
N GLY A 67 -3.12 4.40 0.93
CA GLY A 67 -4.53 4.23 0.57
C GLY A 67 -5.42 3.87 1.76
N THR A 68 -5.00 4.15 2.99
CA THR A 68 -5.77 3.85 4.20
C THR A 68 -6.79 4.96 4.51
N ASP A 69 -7.63 4.74 5.52
CA ASP A 69 -8.68 5.67 5.92
C ASP A 69 -8.31 6.51 7.14
N PRO A 70 -8.07 7.84 7.01
CA PRO A 70 -7.58 8.72 8.09
C PRO A 70 -8.62 9.07 9.15
N LYS A 71 -9.70 8.30 9.18
CA LYS A 71 -10.81 8.44 10.13
C LYS A 71 -11.06 7.15 10.89
N ASP A 72 -10.29 6.11 10.59
CA ASP A 72 -10.42 4.78 11.15
C ASP A 72 -9.07 4.29 11.62
N THR A 73 -8.88 4.34 12.94
CA THR A 73 -7.64 3.92 13.62
C THR A 73 -7.23 2.46 13.39
N SER A 74 -8.12 1.64 12.81
CA SER A 74 -7.84 0.26 12.41
C SER A 74 -7.39 0.13 10.95
N SER A 75 -7.49 1.20 10.16
CA SER A 75 -7.04 1.28 8.77
C SER A 75 -5.60 1.79 8.72
N GLY A 76 -4.64 0.93 9.03
CA GLY A 76 -3.22 1.29 9.01
C GLY A 76 -2.38 0.38 8.11
N LEU A 77 -1.23 0.86 7.61
CA LEU A 77 -0.21 -0.04 7.06
C LEU A 77 0.72 -0.50 8.19
N ARG A 78 0.40 -1.64 8.79
CA ARG A 78 1.11 -2.16 9.97
C ARG A 78 1.42 -3.64 9.81
N ILE A 79 2.60 -4.06 10.27
CA ILE A 79 2.90 -5.48 10.44
C ILE A 79 2.17 -5.95 11.69
N VAL A 80 1.20 -6.85 11.52
CA VAL A 80 0.35 -7.39 12.58
C VAL A 80 0.80 -8.77 13.07
N SER A 81 1.62 -9.47 12.28
CA SER A 81 2.22 -10.74 12.71
C SER A 81 3.60 -10.94 12.09
N LEU A 82 4.52 -11.45 12.90
CA LEU A 82 5.85 -11.87 12.48
C LEU A 82 6.13 -13.25 13.10
N GLY A 83 6.29 -14.26 12.25
CA GLY A 83 6.49 -15.65 12.65
C GLY A 83 7.77 -16.23 12.07
N ARG A 84 8.40 -17.14 12.78
CA ARG A 84 9.57 -17.89 12.30
C ARG A 84 9.17 -19.32 11.97
N GLY A 85 9.29 -19.73 10.70
CA GLY A 85 8.91 -21.07 10.21
C GLY A 85 10.06 -21.80 9.49
N ALA A 86 9.95 -23.10 9.19
CA ALA A 86 11.07 -23.84 8.58
C ALA A 86 11.61 -23.19 7.28
N ASP A 87 10.72 -22.61 6.47
CA ASP A 87 11.02 -22.07 5.14
C ASP A 87 11.44 -20.58 5.14
N GLY A 88 11.39 -19.90 6.29
CA GLY A 88 11.73 -18.47 6.37
C GLY A 88 11.10 -17.75 7.56
N ASP A 89 11.05 -16.43 7.46
CA ASP A 89 10.28 -15.57 8.37
C ASP A 89 8.98 -15.16 7.66
N SER A 90 7.83 -15.49 8.24
CA SER A 90 6.50 -15.14 7.75
C SER A 90 6.08 -13.79 8.29
N ILE A 91 5.63 -12.90 7.43
CA ILE A 91 5.26 -11.52 7.76
C ILE A 91 3.83 -11.31 7.28
N THR A 92 2.96 -10.83 8.17
CA THR A 92 1.58 -10.45 7.85
C THR A 92 1.37 -8.98 8.19
N TRP A 93 0.74 -8.25 7.29
CA TRP A 93 0.43 -6.84 7.46
C TRP A 93 -1.00 -6.51 7.03
N GLU A 94 -1.52 -5.40 7.56
CA GLU A 94 -2.76 -4.78 7.11
C GLU A 94 -2.57 -4.14 5.74
N SER A 95 -3.52 -4.41 4.84
CA SER A 95 -3.44 -4.08 3.42
C SER A 95 -4.72 -3.43 2.93
N VAL A 96 -4.58 -2.65 1.86
CA VAL A 96 -5.69 -2.08 1.11
C VAL A 96 -5.80 -2.83 -0.21
N ILE A 97 -6.99 -3.37 -0.51
CA ILE A 97 -7.23 -4.16 -1.71
C ILE A 97 -6.83 -3.38 -2.96
N GLY A 98 -6.11 -4.02 -3.88
CA GLY A 98 -5.59 -3.41 -5.11
C GLY A 98 -4.25 -2.70 -4.98
N LYS A 99 -3.78 -2.41 -3.75
CA LYS A 99 -2.41 -1.92 -3.54
C LYS A 99 -1.39 -3.04 -3.71
N ILE A 100 -0.21 -2.64 -4.15
CA ILE A 100 0.93 -3.54 -4.32
C ILE A 100 1.95 -3.22 -3.24
N TYR A 101 2.40 -4.25 -2.53
CA TYR A 101 3.34 -4.14 -1.43
C TYR A 101 4.66 -4.84 -1.76
N PHE A 102 5.74 -4.39 -1.15
CA PHE A 102 7.01 -5.11 -1.13
C PHE A 102 7.63 -5.05 0.26
N ILE A 103 8.41 -6.07 0.58
CA ILE A 103 9.09 -6.18 1.87
C ILE A 103 10.54 -5.80 1.67
N GLU A 104 11.05 -5.01 2.60
CA GLU A 104 12.47 -4.75 2.72
C GLU A 104 13.01 -5.32 4.03
N VAL A 105 14.23 -5.83 3.96
CA VAL A 105 14.94 -6.38 5.10
C VAL A 105 16.22 -5.59 5.36
N SER A 106 16.57 -5.45 6.63
CA SER A 106 17.85 -4.92 7.08
C SER A 106 18.40 -5.76 8.22
N ALA A 107 19.73 -5.82 8.36
CA ALA A 107 20.39 -6.48 9.49
C ALA A 107 20.58 -5.55 10.70
N ASP A 108 20.42 -4.23 10.52
CA ASP A 108 20.85 -3.21 11.48
C ASP A 108 19.96 -1.96 11.51
N LEU A 109 18.72 -2.07 11.04
CA LEU A 109 17.76 -0.97 10.88
C LEU A 109 18.17 0.11 9.86
N GLY A 110 19.10 -0.19 8.95
CA GLY A 110 19.52 0.76 7.94
C GLY A 110 20.73 1.61 8.35
N LYS A 111 21.39 1.28 9.46
CA LYS A 111 22.44 2.12 10.07
C LYS A 111 23.75 2.11 9.28
N LEU A 112 24.21 0.92 8.90
CA LEU A 112 25.45 0.70 8.15
C LEU A 112 25.15 0.10 6.78
N GLN A 113 24.04 -0.64 6.64
CA GLN A 113 23.63 -1.25 5.39
C GLN A 113 22.23 -0.77 4.98
N PRO A 114 22.00 -0.42 3.71
CA PRO A 114 20.68 0.01 3.28
C PRO A 114 19.64 -1.12 3.41
N TRP A 115 18.38 -0.72 3.54
CA TRP A 115 17.26 -1.64 3.41
C TRP A 115 17.25 -2.25 2.01
N ALA A 116 17.09 -3.56 1.93
CA ALA A 116 17.08 -4.29 0.67
C ALA A 116 15.72 -4.94 0.43
N ALA A 117 15.13 -4.72 -0.74
CA ALA A 117 13.92 -5.43 -1.15
C ALA A 117 14.18 -6.93 -1.24
N VAL A 118 13.23 -7.73 -0.76
CA VAL A 118 13.33 -9.19 -0.75
C VAL A 118 12.03 -9.82 -1.24
N GLY A 119 12.17 -10.87 -2.05
CA GLY A 119 11.03 -11.54 -2.68
C GLY A 119 10.41 -10.71 -3.82
N GLY A 120 9.18 -11.07 -4.20
CA GLY A 120 8.39 -10.35 -5.18
C GLY A 120 7.42 -9.37 -4.52
N SER A 121 6.77 -8.54 -5.34
CA SER A 121 5.66 -7.71 -4.87
C SER A 121 4.41 -8.54 -4.61
N VAL A 122 3.62 -8.12 -3.63
CA VAL A 122 2.35 -8.75 -3.24
C VAL A 122 1.21 -7.80 -3.58
N THR A 123 0.35 -8.19 -4.51
CA THR A 123 -0.91 -7.47 -4.77
C THR A 123 -1.94 -7.88 -3.73
N ALA A 124 -2.45 -6.92 -2.97
CA ALA A 124 -3.44 -7.18 -1.96
C ALA A 124 -4.81 -7.48 -2.59
N VAL A 125 -5.41 -8.59 -2.15
CA VAL A 125 -6.77 -9.02 -2.53
C VAL A 125 -7.73 -9.04 -1.34
N ASN A 126 -7.20 -8.89 -0.13
CA ASN A 126 -7.94 -8.80 1.13
C ASN A 126 -7.36 -7.65 1.97
N GLU A 127 -7.99 -7.37 3.11
CA GLU A 127 -7.57 -6.36 4.10
C GLU A 127 -6.29 -6.75 4.88
N GLN A 128 -5.79 -7.97 4.67
CA GLN A 128 -4.48 -8.39 5.14
C GLN A 128 -3.73 -9.13 4.04
N SER A 129 -2.41 -8.99 4.04
CA SER A 129 -1.53 -9.72 3.14
C SER A 129 -0.39 -10.36 3.93
N SER A 130 0.15 -11.44 3.37
CA SER A 130 1.26 -12.15 3.98
C SER A 130 2.30 -12.54 2.95
N SER A 131 3.55 -12.64 3.38
CA SER A 131 4.64 -13.18 2.57
C SER A 131 5.69 -13.85 3.44
N THR A 132 6.37 -14.84 2.86
CA THR A 132 7.47 -15.54 3.49
C THR A 132 8.78 -15.04 2.93
N VAL A 133 9.64 -14.54 3.80
CA VAL A 133 10.98 -14.07 3.46
C VAL A 133 12.00 -15.17 3.77
N PRO A 134 12.66 -15.76 2.75
CA PRO A 134 13.69 -16.77 2.97
C PRO A 134 14.81 -16.26 3.88
N ARG A 135 15.39 -17.15 4.67
CA ARG A 135 16.52 -16.82 5.55
C ARG A 135 17.84 -17.06 4.83
N SER A 136 18.71 -16.05 4.84
CA SER A 136 20.11 -16.22 4.47
C SER A 136 20.88 -16.84 5.65
N PRO A 137 21.71 -17.87 5.41
CA PRO A 137 22.56 -18.43 6.46
C PRO A 137 23.45 -17.36 7.10
N GLY A 138 23.59 -17.39 8.42
CA GLY A 138 24.50 -16.50 9.17
C GLY A 138 23.93 -15.14 9.60
N GLN A 139 22.70 -14.78 9.22
CA GLN A 139 22.03 -13.58 9.76
C GLN A 139 21.24 -13.91 11.03
N ALA A 140 21.80 -13.54 12.18
CA ALA A 140 21.13 -13.73 13.47
C ALA A 140 20.00 -12.72 13.73
N LEU A 141 20.17 -11.47 13.27
CA LEU A 141 19.20 -10.38 13.43
C LEU A 141 18.71 -9.89 12.07
N ARG A 142 17.40 -9.69 11.98
CA ARG A 142 16.71 -9.19 10.78
C ARG A 142 15.58 -8.27 11.22
N PHE A 143 15.49 -7.14 10.54
CA PHE A 143 14.42 -6.15 10.69
C PHE A 143 13.66 -6.10 9.37
N PHE A 144 12.36 -5.91 9.46
CA PHE A 144 11.47 -5.89 8.32
C PHE A 144 10.70 -4.59 8.28
N ARG A 145 10.45 -4.09 7.07
CA ARG A 145 9.44 -3.07 6.83
C ARG A 145 8.68 -3.42 5.57
N VAL A 146 7.40 -3.03 5.55
CA VAL A 146 6.53 -3.16 4.39
C VAL A 146 6.38 -1.79 3.76
N LYS A 147 6.44 -1.72 2.43
CA LYS A 147 6.20 -0.49 1.67
C LYS A 147 5.13 -0.72 0.62
N VAL A 148 4.33 0.32 0.38
CA VAL A 148 3.46 0.39 -0.80
C VAL A 148 4.31 0.77 -2.01
N LYS A 149 4.05 0.12 -3.14
CA LYS A 149 4.63 0.47 -4.43
C LYS A 149 3.94 1.74 -4.95
N GLU A 150 4.75 2.77 -5.19
CA GLU A 150 4.34 4.02 -5.83
C GLU A 150 3.90 3.80 -7.29
#